data_AF-A0A8T5V0M4-F1
#
_entry.id   AF-A0A8T5V0M4-F1
#
_cell.length_a   1.000
_cell.length_b   1.000
_cell.length_c   1.000
_cell.angle_alpha   90.00
_cell.angle_beta   90.00
_cell.angle_gamma   90.00
#
_symmetry.space_group_name_H-M   'P 1'
#
loop_
_entity.id
_entity.type
_entity.pdbx_description
1 polymer ?
#
loop_
_entity_poly.entity_id
_entity_poly.type
_entity_poly.pdbx_seq_one_letter_code
_entity_poly.pdbx_strand_id
1 'polypeptide(L)'
;MKECNDCKHLSGMVAIDELTLDVLITKAVNNNNQTNTSDKPTFEPNENFGEGTPTKDELDYRGDLTGYLETIYDKTVKFLLDKETLPEDKIKTIDIFITSFIKEAQGRVEPLIKDRYQEGYDGMNSTLKGYDVKPPKQKSKQPRLDSILRQQLMNIEDIGLVLRGRIRQIFNMDDINSYYASITQSSAKTKAVTIPSTWTQCMKDASKDHPEMTEIELREYCENLGSANSAFNDSQNRLDILGMFGWVESQKTGWLEAGLFAAATLTLAIDVDWVTVGDDSVCEYCQDNEDNNPWSITNIPEEHYGGRCKLVVAGVEFDA
;
A
#
# COMPACT_ATOMS: atom_id res chain seq x y z
N MET A 1 0.92 12.86 39.99
CA MET A 1 1.80 12.87 38.80
C MET A 1 3.18 12.45 39.25
N LYS A 2 3.76 11.38 38.69
CA LYS A 2 5.12 10.95 39.03
C LYS A 2 6.10 11.78 38.20
N GLU A 3 6.97 12.53 38.86
CA GLU A 3 8.03 13.31 38.21
C GLU A 3 9.09 12.37 37.62
N CYS A 4 9.50 12.63 36.38
CA CYS A 4 10.61 11.94 35.74
C CYS A 4 11.93 12.39 36.39
N ASN A 5 12.59 11.47 37.11
CA ASN A 5 13.85 11.77 37.81
C ASN A 5 15.03 12.06 36.86
N ASP A 6 14.94 11.70 35.58
CA ASP A 6 16.00 11.97 34.59
C ASP A 6 15.95 13.39 34.01
N CYS A 7 14.87 14.14 34.25
CA CYS A 7 14.73 15.50 33.72
C CYS A 7 15.33 16.58 34.63
N LYS A 8 15.85 16.23 35.82
CA LYS A 8 16.35 17.21 36.82
C LYS A 8 17.69 17.88 36.46
N HIS A 9 18.37 17.43 35.40
CA HIS A 9 19.65 17.97 34.98
C HIS A 9 19.63 18.79 33.68
N LEU A 10 18.47 18.97 33.05
CA LEU A 10 18.34 19.70 31.77
C LEU A 10 18.01 21.19 31.96
N SER A 11 18.57 21.84 32.98
CA SER A 11 18.46 23.30 33.18
C SER A 11 19.62 24.09 32.55
N GLY A 12 20.34 23.49 31.60
CA GLY A 12 21.24 24.19 30.70
C GLY A 12 20.72 24.00 29.29
N MET A 13 20.75 25.05 28.46
CA MET A 13 20.59 24.91 27.01
C MET A 13 21.58 23.83 26.56
N VAL A 14 21.08 22.62 26.29
CA VAL A 14 21.84 21.61 25.58
C VAL A 14 21.98 22.19 24.18
N ALA A 15 23.14 22.76 23.89
CA ALA A 15 23.54 22.98 22.51
C ALA A 15 23.57 21.58 21.89
N ILE A 16 22.52 21.24 21.17
CA ILE A 16 22.54 20.11 20.26
C ILE A 16 23.58 20.53 19.23
N ASP A 17 24.78 19.98 19.33
CA ASP A 17 25.77 20.19 18.29
C ASP A 17 25.23 19.62 16.97
N GLU A 18 25.70 20.16 15.86
CA GLU A 18 25.22 19.85 14.51
C GLU A 18 25.22 18.32 14.26
N LEU A 19 26.26 17.64 14.76
CA LEU A 19 26.39 16.19 14.71
C LEU A 19 25.27 15.45 15.45
N THR A 20 24.89 15.92 16.64
CA THR A 20 23.80 15.34 17.44
C THR A 20 22.44 15.59 16.79
N LEU A 21 22.24 16.76 16.16
CA LEU A 21 21.01 17.06 15.42
C LEU A 21 20.87 16.14 14.21
N ASP A 22 21.95 15.93 13.47
CA ASP A 22 21.98 15.05 12.29
C ASP A 22 21.74 13.58 12.66
N VAL A 23 22.30 13.11 13.78
CA VAL A 23 22.02 11.76 14.30
C VAL A 23 20.56 11.61 14.72
N LEU A 24 19.95 12.66 15.28
CA LEU A 24 18.54 12.65 15.68
C LEU A 24 17.60 12.70 14.46
N ILE A 25 17.92 13.50 13.44
CA ILE A 25 17.19 13.54 12.17
C ILE A 25 17.29 12.17 11.47
N THR A 26 18.49 11.62 11.35
CA THR A 26 18.73 10.30 10.73
C THR A 26 17.97 9.19 11.48
N LYS A 27 17.98 9.20 12.81
CA LYS A 27 17.20 8.25 13.62
C LYS A 27 15.69 8.45 13.50
N ALA A 28 15.19 9.68 13.44
CA ALA A 28 13.76 9.96 13.30
C ALA A 28 13.24 9.53 11.91
N VAL A 29 14.05 9.68 10.87
CA VAL A 29 13.76 9.23 9.51
C VAL A 29 13.74 7.71 9.42
N ASN A 30 14.67 7.04 10.12
CA ASN A 30 14.77 5.59 10.10
C ASN A 30 13.78 4.88 11.04
N ASN A 31 13.17 5.56 12.02
CA ASN A 31 12.31 4.95 13.05
C ASN A 31 10.81 4.85 12.72
N ASN A 32 10.36 5.24 11.52
CA ASN A 32 8.98 4.94 11.06
C ASN A 32 8.88 3.49 10.57
N ASN A 33 9.13 2.56 11.50
CA ASN A 33 9.07 1.11 11.35
C ASN A 33 7.62 0.63 11.20
N GLN A 34 7.10 0.65 9.98
CA GLN A 34 6.48 -0.56 9.44
C GLN A 34 7.60 -1.40 8.81
N THR A 35 7.40 -2.71 8.72
CA THR A 35 8.30 -3.78 8.27
C THR A 35 8.89 -3.56 6.87
N ASN A 36 9.65 -2.48 6.67
CA ASN A 36 10.28 -2.15 5.41
C ASN A 36 11.62 -2.86 5.38
N THR A 37 11.66 -3.96 4.64
CA THR A 37 12.89 -4.68 4.37
C THR A 37 13.79 -3.76 3.54
N SER A 38 15.10 -3.81 3.80
CA SER A 38 16.11 -3.18 2.94
C SER A 38 16.36 -4.00 1.67
N ASP A 39 15.58 -5.06 1.46
CA ASP A 39 15.70 -5.95 0.31
C ASP A 39 15.20 -5.25 -0.95
N LYS A 40 15.78 -5.64 -2.09
CA LYS A 40 15.36 -5.10 -3.39
C LYS A 40 13.85 -5.34 -3.59
N PRO A 41 13.06 -4.32 -3.99
CA PRO A 41 11.65 -4.50 -4.32
C PRO A 41 11.49 -5.49 -5.47
N THR A 42 10.46 -6.34 -5.37
CA THR A 42 10.15 -7.35 -6.39
C THR A 42 9.28 -6.82 -7.51
N PHE A 43 8.49 -5.77 -7.23
CA PHE A 43 7.42 -5.26 -8.09
C PHE A 43 6.37 -6.30 -8.49
N GLU A 44 6.27 -7.38 -7.70
CA GLU A 44 5.29 -8.45 -7.88
C GLU A 44 4.15 -8.31 -6.86
N PRO A 45 2.91 -8.67 -7.26
CA PRO A 45 1.78 -8.70 -6.35
C PRO A 45 1.93 -9.86 -5.36
N ASN A 46 1.50 -9.64 -4.11
CA ASN A 46 1.45 -10.68 -3.10
C ASN A 46 0.16 -11.51 -3.25
N GLU A 47 0.29 -12.75 -3.70
CA GLU A 47 -0.83 -13.69 -3.87
C GLU A 47 -1.61 -13.99 -2.59
N ASN A 48 -1.03 -13.69 -1.41
CA ASN A 48 -1.62 -13.95 -0.10
C ASN A 48 -2.30 -12.72 0.54
N PHE A 49 -2.45 -11.61 -0.18
CA PHE A 49 -3.24 -10.48 0.32
C PHE A 49 -4.73 -10.69 0.13
N GLY A 50 -5.50 -10.39 1.18
CA GLY A 50 -6.96 -10.45 1.20
C GLY A 50 -7.51 -11.79 1.65
N GLU A 51 -8.82 -11.93 1.53
CA GLU A 51 -9.54 -13.19 1.74
C GLU A 51 -9.74 -13.88 0.38
N GLY A 52 -9.47 -15.19 0.32
CA GLY A 52 -9.63 -16.00 -0.88
C GLY A 52 -8.39 -16.06 -1.78
N THR A 53 -8.57 -16.64 -2.97
CA THR A 53 -7.50 -16.76 -3.98
C THR A 53 -7.70 -15.71 -5.06
N PRO A 54 -6.75 -14.78 -5.27
CA PRO A 54 -6.89 -13.75 -6.29
C PRO A 54 -6.97 -14.39 -7.68
N THR A 55 -7.79 -13.81 -8.54
CA THR A 55 -7.87 -14.26 -9.93
C THR A 55 -6.61 -13.84 -10.70
N LYS A 56 -6.32 -14.51 -11.82
CA LYS A 56 -5.20 -14.10 -12.68
C LYS A 56 -5.34 -12.64 -13.14
N ASP A 57 -6.53 -12.23 -13.57
CA ASP A 57 -6.75 -10.86 -14.06
C ASP A 57 -6.55 -9.81 -12.94
N GLU A 58 -6.87 -10.17 -11.69
CA GLU A 58 -6.57 -9.34 -10.53
C GLU A 58 -5.06 -9.22 -10.29
N LEU A 59 -4.33 -10.34 -10.32
CA LEU A 59 -2.87 -10.35 -10.16
C LEU A 59 -2.18 -9.58 -11.29
N ASP A 60 -2.61 -9.75 -12.54
CA ASP A 60 -2.10 -9.01 -13.69
C ASP A 60 -2.34 -7.50 -13.52
N TYR A 61 -3.52 -7.10 -13.05
CA TYR A 61 -3.82 -5.69 -12.73
C TYR A 61 -2.95 -5.13 -11.60
N ARG A 62 -2.80 -5.88 -10.50
CA ARG A 62 -1.95 -5.46 -9.37
C ARG A 62 -0.49 -5.36 -9.79
N GLY A 63 -0.02 -6.30 -10.62
CA GLY A 63 1.29 -6.29 -11.26
C GLY A 63 1.51 -5.10 -12.19
N ASP A 64 0.51 -4.72 -12.99
CA ASP A 64 0.57 -3.50 -13.81
C ASP A 64 0.84 -2.26 -12.93
N LEU A 65 0.13 -2.16 -11.79
CA LEU A 65 0.28 -1.03 -10.87
C LEU A 65 1.67 -0.96 -10.23
N THR A 66 2.15 -2.08 -9.70
CA THR A 66 3.47 -2.15 -9.05
C THR A 66 4.60 -1.99 -10.07
N GLY A 67 4.42 -2.46 -11.30
CA GLY A 67 5.38 -2.34 -12.40
C GLY A 67 5.70 -0.90 -12.78
N TYR A 68 4.77 0.06 -12.62
CA TYR A 68 5.09 1.46 -12.87
C TYR A 68 6.16 2.03 -11.92
N LEU A 69 6.37 1.42 -10.75
CA LEU A 69 7.42 1.84 -9.82
C LEU A 69 8.83 1.43 -10.29
N GLU A 70 8.95 0.36 -11.07
CA GLU A 70 10.25 -0.22 -11.48
C GLU A 70 11.09 0.80 -12.26
N THR A 71 10.46 1.53 -13.18
CA THR A 71 11.16 2.58 -13.95
C THR A 71 11.70 3.69 -13.05
N ILE A 72 10.96 4.07 -12.01
CA ILE A 72 11.40 5.10 -11.05
C ILE A 72 12.56 4.53 -10.22
N TYR A 73 12.44 3.28 -9.77
CA TYR A 73 13.46 2.59 -8.98
C TYR A 73 14.79 2.52 -9.71
N ASP A 74 14.80 2.05 -10.96
CA ASP A 74 16.00 1.94 -11.77
C ASP A 74 16.70 3.29 -11.95
N LYS A 75 15.91 4.36 -12.15
CA LYS A 75 16.45 5.73 -12.25
C LYS A 75 17.04 6.19 -10.92
N THR A 76 16.35 5.94 -9.81
CA THR A 76 16.85 6.29 -8.48
C THR A 76 18.16 5.57 -8.17
N VAL A 77 18.23 4.25 -8.35
CA VAL A 77 19.44 3.46 -8.11
C VAL A 77 20.59 3.95 -8.99
N LYS A 78 20.33 4.23 -10.28
CA LYS A 78 21.34 4.82 -11.17
C LYS A 78 21.86 6.15 -10.64
N PHE A 79 20.99 7.02 -10.13
CA PHE A 79 21.38 8.32 -9.58
C PHE A 79 22.12 8.25 -8.24
N LEU A 80 21.98 7.17 -7.48
CA LEU A 80 22.79 6.93 -6.28
C LEU A 80 24.25 6.64 -6.63
N LEU A 81 24.50 6.03 -7.78
CA LEU A 81 25.85 5.76 -8.30
C LEU A 81 26.45 6.95 -9.05
N ASP A 82 25.61 7.82 -9.60
CA ASP A 82 26.02 8.98 -10.38
C ASP A 82 26.50 10.12 -9.46
N LYS A 83 27.80 10.36 -9.41
CA LYS A 83 28.39 11.46 -8.63
C LYS A 83 28.63 12.74 -9.46
N GLU A 84 28.33 12.71 -10.76
CA GLU A 84 28.55 13.85 -11.66
C GLU A 84 27.32 14.75 -11.76
N THR A 85 26.13 14.15 -11.72
CA THR A 85 24.87 14.91 -11.80
C THR A 85 24.59 15.65 -10.49
N LEU A 86 24.24 16.94 -10.60
CA LEU A 86 23.86 17.75 -9.45
C LEU A 86 22.58 17.20 -8.78
N PRO A 87 22.47 17.23 -7.44
CA PRO A 87 21.29 16.76 -6.73
C PRO A 87 19.97 17.34 -7.24
N GLU A 88 19.95 18.63 -7.60
CA GLU A 88 18.75 19.30 -8.11
C GLU A 88 18.28 18.71 -9.45
N ASP A 89 19.21 18.33 -10.32
CA ASP A 89 18.91 17.72 -11.62
C ASP A 89 18.43 16.27 -11.46
N LYS A 90 19.00 15.51 -10.51
CA LYS A 90 18.49 14.19 -10.12
C LYS A 90 17.05 14.28 -9.63
N ILE A 91 16.79 15.22 -8.70
CA ILE A 91 15.45 15.46 -8.12
C ILE A 91 14.45 15.83 -9.22
N LYS A 92 14.79 16.80 -10.07
CA LYS A 92 13.93 17.24 -11.17
C LYS A 92 13.59 16.09 -12.12
N THR A 93 14.56 15.23 -12.42
CA THR A 93 14.34 14.07 -13.27
C THR A 93 13.39 13.07 -12.62
N ILE A 94 13.63 12.70 -11.35
CA ILE A 94 12.74 11.79 -10.61
C ILE A 94 11.32 12.36 -10.48
N ASP A 95 11.17 13.66 -10.24
CA ASP A 95 9.86 14.30 -10.16
C ASP A 95 9.04 14.13 -11.44
N ILE A 96 9.69 14.17 -12.61
CA ILE A 96 9.04 13.91 -13.90
C ILE A 96 8.56 12.46 -13.97
N PHE A 97 9.41 11.49 -13.60
CA PHE A 97 9.05 10.08 -13.59
C PHE A 97 7.90 9.77 -12.63
N ILE A 98 7.90 10.37 -11.43
CA ILE A 98 6.81 10.22 -10.47
C ILE A 98 5.50 10.85 -11.00
N THR A 99 5.59 12.00 -11.64
CA THR A 99 4.41 12.64 -12.25
C THR A 99 3.82 11.78 -13.37
N SER A 100 4.67 11.18 -14.20
CA SER A 100 4.25 10.20 -15.21
C SER A 100 3.60 8.97 -14.58
N PHE A 101 4.22 8.39 -13.55
CA PHE A 101 3.65 7.27 -12.79
C PHE A 101 2.24 7.58 -12.28
N ILE A 102 2.05 8.71 -11.58
CA ILE A 102 0.74 9.08 -11.03
C ILE A 102 -0.30 9.12 -12.15
N LYS A 103 0.03 9.76 -13.28
CA LYS A 103 -0.86 9.89 -14.43
C LYS A 103 -1.19 8.55 -15.08
N GLU A 104 -0.17 7.70 -15.31
CA GLU A 104 -0.32 6.41 -15.98
C GLU A 104 -1.10 5.41 -15.12
N ALA A 105 -0.75 5.30 -13.84
CA ALA A 105 -1.47 4.47 -12.89
C ALA A 105 -2.93 4.92 -12.73
N GLN A 106 -3.20 6.22 -12.59
CA GLN A 106 -4.57 6.75 -12.56
C GLN A 106 -5.34 6.42 -13.84
N GLY A 107 -4.70 6.57 -15.01
CA GLY A 107 -5.28 6.22 -16.31
C GLY A 107 -5.57 4.73 -16.49
N ARG A 108 -4.85 3.85 -15.80
CA ARG A 108 -5.10 2.40 -15.76
C ARG A 108 -6.24 2.03 -14.82
N VAL A 109 -6.29 2.64 -13.63
CA VAL A 109 -7.26 2.31 -12.58
C VAL A 109 -8.67 2.76 -12.95
N GLU A 110 -8.85 3.96 -13.48
CA GLU A 110 -10.19 4.49 -13.77
C GLU A 110 -11.07 3.58 -14.65
N PRO A 111 -10.63 3.15 -15.85
CA PRO A 111 -11.45 2.27 -16.68
C PRO A 111 -11.68 0.90 -16.03
N LEU A 112 -10.66 0.34 -15.38
CA LEU A 112 -10.77 -0.97 -14.76
C LEU A 112 -11.81 -0.98 -13.62
N ILE A 113 -11.82 0.03 -12.76
CA ILE A 113 -12.81 0.14 -11.68
C ILE A 113 -14.23 0.25 -12.23
N LYS A 114 -14.42 0.97 -13.35
CA LYS A 114 -15.71 1.06 -14.03
C LYS A 114 -16.14 -0.28 -14.62
N ASP A 115 -15.21 -0.98 -15.26
CA ASP A 115 -15.48 -2.29 -15.85
C ASP A 115 -15.83 -3.34 -14.78
N ARG A 116 -15.05 -3.43 -13.70
CA ARG A 116 -15.32 -4.34 -12.57
C ARG A 116 -16.66 -4.04 -11.91
N TYR A 117 -16.99 -2.76 -11.70
CA TYR A 117 -18.31 -2.36 -11.23
C TYR A 117 -19.42 -2.82 -12.17
N GLN A 118 -19.24 -2.62 -13.48
CA GLN A 118 -20.24 -3.02 -14.47
C GLN A 118 -20.42 -4.55 -14.50
N GLU A 119 -19.34 -5.32 -14.42
CA GLU A 119 -19.40 -6.77 -14.29
C GLU A 119 -20.18 -7.23 -13.05
N GLY A 120 -19.96 -6.57 -11.90
CA GLY A 120 -20.74 -6.83 -10.69
C GLY A 120 -22.23 -6.55 -10.89
N TYR A 121 -22.56 -5.41 -11.50
CA TYR A 121 -23.94 -5.02 -11.80
C TYR A 121 -24.62 -6.02 -12.75
N ASP A 122 -23.93 -6.44 -13.80
CA ASP A 122 -24.44 -7.38 -14.79
C ASP A 122 -24.53 -8.81 -14.25
N GLY A 123 -23.62 -9.20 -13.37
CA GLY A 123 -23.69 -10.47 -12.65
C GLY A 123 -24.96 -10.57 -11.79
N MET A 124 -25.28 -9.52 -11.02
CA MET A 124 -26.51 -9.51 -10.23
C MET A 124 -27.75 -9.47 -11.11
N ASN A 125 -27.74 -8.70 -12.20
CA ASN A 125 -28.85 -8.70 -13.16
C ASN A 125 -29.08 -10.09 -13.78
N SER A 126 -28.01 -10.83 -14.04
CA SER A 126 -28.10 -12.20 -14.55
C SER A 126 -28.71 -13.13 -13.51
N THR A 127 -28.32 -12.97 -12.24
CA THR A 127 -28.93 -13.69 -11.10
C THR A 127 -30.41 -13.38 -10.99
N LEU A 128 -30.82 -12.11 -11.03
CA LEU A 128 -32.21 -11.68 -10.97
C LEU A 128 -33.05 -12.27 -12.12
N LYS A 129 -32.54 -12.27 -13.35
CA LYS A 129 -33.22 -12.92 -14.48
C LYS A 129 -33.44 -14.41 -14.24
N GLY A 130 -32.51 -15.09 -13.57
CA GLY A 130 -32.65 -16.50 -13.18
C GLY A 130 -33.83 -16.75 -12.22
N TYR A 131 -34.28 -15.72 -11.50
CA TYR A 131 -35.45 -15.75 -10.63
C TYR A 131 -36.70 -15.11 -11.28
N ASP A 132 -36.72 -14.95 -12.62
CA ASP A 132 -37.77 -14.24 -13.36
C ASP A 132 -38.00 -12.78 -12.88
N VAL A 133 -36.99 -12.20 -12.24
CA VAL A 133 -37.00 -10.82 -11.79
C VAL A 133 -36.48 -9.90 -12.89
N LYS A 134 -37.26 -8.87 -13.23
CA LYS A 134 -36.85 -7.85 -14.20
C LYS A 134 -35.67 -7.03 -13.64
N PRO A 135 -34.52 -6.97 -14.35
CA PRO A 135 -33.39 -6.17 -13.91
C PRO A 135 -33.71 -4.69 -13.78
N PRO A 136 -33.22 -4.01 -12.73
CA PRO A 136 -33.35 -2.57 -12.62
C PRO A 136 -32.51 -1.85 -13.68
N LYS A 137 -32.99 -0.69 -14.13
CA LYS A 137 -32.18 0.21 -14.96
C LYS A 137 -31.14 0.90 -14.10
N GLN A 138 -29.89 0.81 -14.52
CA GLN A 138 -28.77 1.50 -13.87
C GLN A 138 -29.02 3.02 -13.88
N LYS A 139 -28.74 3.67 -12.75
CA LYS A 139 -28.87 5.12 -12.65
C LYS A 139 -27.69 5.81 -13.33
N SER A 140 -27.94 7.01 -13.85
CA SER A 140 -26.89 7.86 -14.44
C SER A 140 -25.91 8.42 -13.41
N LYS A 141 -26.31 8.47 -12.13
CA LYS A 141 -25.44 8.86 -11.00
C LYS A 141 -25.18 7.63 -10.14
N GLN A 142 -23.91 7.37 -9.84
CA GLN A 142 -23.45 6.21 -9.08
C GLN A 142 -22.52 6.69 -7.94
N PRO A 143 -23.07 7.29 -6.87
CA PRO A 143 -22.26 7.99 -5.86
C PRO A 143 -21.23 7.09 -5.15
N ARG A 144 -21.52 5.79 -5.01
CA ARG A 144 -20.55 4.83 -4.45
C ARG A 144 -19.41 4.56 -5.43
N LEU A 145 -19.69 4.31 -6.71
CA LEU A 145 -18.65 4.18 -7.73
C LEU A 145 -17.78 5.44 -7.80
N ASP A 146 -18.40 6.62 -7.82
CA ASP A 146 -17.69 7.90 -7.81
C ASP A 146 -16.77 8.05 -6.59
N SER A 147 -17.18 7.53 -5.44
CA SER A 147 -16.39 7.56 -4.21
C SER A 147 -15.20 6.60 -4.26
N ILE A 148 -15.39 5.38 -4.77
CA ILE A 148 -14.32 4.39 -4.97
C ILE A 148 -13.30 4.94 -5.96
N LEU A 149 -13.75 5.46 -7.10
CA LEU A 149 -12.88 6.09 -8.10
C LEU A 149 -12.06 7.21 -7.48
N ARG A 150 -12.71 8.15 -6.78
CA ARG A 150 -12.00 9.26 -6.13
C ARG A 150 -10.96 8.76 -5.13
N GLN A 151 -11.33 7.82 -4.26
CA GLN A 151 -10.42 7.25 -3.27
C GLN A 151 -9.21 6.60 -3.93
N GLN A 152 -9.43 5.78 -4.96
CA GLN A 152 -8.38 5.09 -5.69
C GLN A 152 -7.40 6.07 -6.34
N LEU A 153 -7.93 7.08 -7.06
CA LEU A 153 -7.10 8.08 -7.73
C LEU A 153 -6.28 8.93 -6.74
N MET A 154 -6.88 9.33 -5.62
CA MET A 154 -6.20 10.10 -4.58
C MET A 154 -5.13 9.26 -3.85
N ASN A 155 -5.38 7.97 -3.64
CA ASN A 155 -4.39 7.10 -3.00
C ASN A 155 -3.17 6.86 -3.90
N ILE A 156 -3.34 6.72 -5.22
CA ILE A 156 -2.22 6.65 -6.17
C ILE A 156 -1.38 7.93 -6.12
N GLU A 157 -2.05 9.08 -6.11
CA GLU A 157 -1.38 10.37 -5.99
C GLU A 157 -0.61 10.46 -4.66
N ASP A 158 -1.24 10.15 -3.53
CA ASP A 158 -0.59 10.14 -2.20
C ASP A 158 0.65 9.24 -2.19
N ILE A 159 0.55 8.01 -2.70
CA ILE A 159 1.68 7.07 -2.79
C ILE A 159 2.83 7.70 -3.59
N GLY A 160 2.54 8.29 -4.76
CA GLY A 160 3.55 8.97 -5.58
C GLY A 160 4.20 10.17 -4.88
N LEU A 161 3.41 10.99 -4.19
CA LEU A 161 3.90 12.17 -3.46
C LEU A 161 4.75 11.77 -2.24
N VAL A 162 4.38 10.71 -1.53
CA VAL A 162 5.17 10.14 -0.42
C VAL A 162 6.50 9.58 -0.93
N LEU A 163 6.47 8.78 -2.01
CA LEU A 163 7.68 8.25 -2.64
C LEU A 163 8.61 9.39 -3.08
N ARG A 164 8.04 10.45 -3.68
CA ARG A 164 8.79 11.67 -4.06
C ARG A 164 9.49 12.31 -2.88
N GLY A 165 8.79 12.48 -1.77
CA GLY A 165 9.36 13.03 -0.54
C GLY A 165 10.55 12.21 -0.05
N ARG A 166 10.40 10.88 -0.01
CA ARG A 166 11.45 9.96 0.44
C ARG A 166 12.68 9.98 -0.49
N ILE A 167 12.50 9.93 -1.81
CA ILE A 167 13.64 9.95 -2.75
C ILE A 167 14.39 11.29 -2.67
N ARG A 168 13.68 12.41 -2.60
CA ARG A 168 14.31 13.74 -2.44
C ARG A 168 15.14 13.80 -1.17
N GLN A 169 14.61 13.25 -0.07
CA GLN A 169 15.35 13.18 1.18
C GLN A 169 16.64 12.36 1.03
N ILE A 170 16.58 11.20 0.36
CA ILE A 170 17.76 10.36 0.12
C ILE A 170 18.83 11.15 -0.66
N PHE A 171 18.47 11.83 -1.74
CA PHE A 171 19.46 12.60 -2.52
C PHE A 171 20.03 13.79 -1.76
N ASN A 172 19.22 14.49 -0.96
CA ASN A 172 19.73 15.58 -0.14
C ASN A 172 20.68 15.09 0.96
N MET A 173 20.39 13.93 1.56
CA MET A 173 21.29 13.32 2.55
C MET A 173 22.58 12.82 1.90
N ASP A 174 22.53 12.23 0.70
CA ASP A 174 23.71 11.84 -0.08
C ASP A 174 24.62 13.04 -0.38
N ASP A 175 24.04 14.17 -0.75
CA ASP A 175 24.77 15.42 -1.02
C ASP A 175 25.46 15.98 0.23
N ILE A 176 24.73 16.07 1.35
CA ILE A 176 25.27 16.52 2.64
C ILE A 176 26.43 15.62 3.10
N ASN A 177 26.25 14.30 3.03
CA ASN A 177 27.29 13.34 3.40
C ASN A 177 28.52 13.47 2.50
N SER A 178 28.32 13.62 1.19
CA SER A 178 29.40 13.83 0.22
C SER A 178 30.18 15.11 0.52
N TYR A 179 29.50 16.20 0.89
CA TYR A 179 30.14 17.44 1.32
C TYR A 179 31.03 17.23 2.55
N TYR A 180 30.53 16.58 3.61
CA TYR A 180 31.31 16.33 4.81
C TYR A 180 32.49 15.37 4.59
N ALA A 181 32.30 14.34 3.76
CA ALA A 181 33.37 13.43 3.35
C ALA A 181 34.50 14.18 2.63
N SER A 182 34.16 15.15 1.77
CA SER A 182 35.16 15.96 1.06
C SER A 182 36.04 16.81 1.99
N ILE A 183 35.48 17.25 3.13
CA ILE A 183 36.20 18.06 4.13
C ILE A 183 37.07 17.17 5.03
N THR A 184 36.60 15.97 5.37
CA THR A 184 37.33 15.03 6.24
C THR A 184 38.43 14.27 5.52
N GLN A 185 38.33 14.06 4.20
CA GLN A 185 39.32 13.33 3.38
C GLN A 185 40.63 14.11 3.05
N SER A 186 41.17 14.89 3.99
CA SER A 186 42.58 15.34 3.89
C SER A 186 43.60 14.25 4.23
N SER A 187 43.18 13.03 4.62
CA SER A 187 44.11 11.94 4.89
C SER A 187 43.55 10.53 4.55
N ALA A 188 44.34 9.77 3.79
CA ALA A 188 44.24 8.33 3.50
C ALA A 188 43.17 7.85 2.48
N LYS A 189 43.47 8.05 1.18
CA LYS A 189 42.91 7.22 0.09
C LYS A 189 43.54 5.82 0.11
N THR A 190 42.99 4.91 0.89
CA THR A 190 43.39 3.49 0.83
C THR A 190 42.36 2.75 -0.03
N LYS A 191 42.75 2.32 -1.24
CA LYS A 191 41.92 1.42 -2.06
C LYS A 191 41.67 0.13 -1.27
N ALA A 192 40.48 -0.44 -1.33
CA ALA A 192 40.14 -1.69 -0.64
C ALA A 192 40.92 -2.86 -1.27
N VAL A 193 42.09 -3.21 -0.71
CA VAL A 193 42.94 -4.32 -1.19
C VAL A 193 42.55 -5.66 -0.56
N THR A 194 41.72 -5.66 0.50
CA THR A 194 41.18 -6.86 1.15
C THR A 194 39.79 -6.58 1.69
N ILE A 195 38.78 -7.37 1.29
CA ILE A 195 37.39 -7.27 1.78
C ILE A 195 37.38 -7.61 3.28
N PRO A 196 37.10 -6.65 4.18
CA PRO A 196 37.00 -6.91 5.61
C PRO A 196 35.80 -7.79 5.94
N SER A 197 35.92 -8.62 6.98
CA SER A 197 34.80 -9.44 7.48
C SER A 197 33.63 -8.59 8.00
N THR A 198 33.88 -7.32 8.33
CA THR A 198 32.91 -6.34 8.83
C THR A 198 32.02 -5.73 7.74
N TRP A 199 32.32 -5.97 6.45
CA TRP A 199 31.49 -5.46 5.36
C TRP A 199 30.14 -6.18 5.29
N THR A 200 29.09 -5.39 5.03
CA THR A 200 27.76 -5.92 4.75
C THR A 200 27.75 -6.68 3.42
N GLN A 201 26.72 -7.50 3.20
CA GLN A 201 26.59 -8.21 1.93
C GLN A 201 26.47 -7.24 0.75
N CYS A 202 25.71 -6.15 0.92
CA CYS A 202 25.62 -5.07 -0.07
C CYS A 202 27.01 -4.51 -0.43
N MET A 203 27.85 -4.16 0.56
CA MET A 203 29.18 -3.60 0.28
C MET A 203 30.06 -4.61 -0.46
N LYS A 204 29.98 -5.89 -0.11
CA LYS A 204 30.73 -6.96 -0.79
C LYS A 204 30.31 -7.09 -2.24
N ASP A 205 29.01 -7.04 -2.53
CA ASP A 205 28.52 -7.18 -3.89
C ASP A 205 28.78 -5.90 -4.71
N ALA A 206 28.48 -4.73 -4.15
CA ALA A 206 28.80 -3.45 -4.78
C ALA A 206 30.30 -3.30 -5.08
N SER A 207 31.20 -3.81 -4.23
CA SER A 207 32.64 -3.75 -4.50
C SER A 207 33.10 -4.63 -5.67
N LYS A 208 32.33 -5.66 -6.04
CA LYS A 208 32.61 -6.47 -7.23
C LYS A 208 32.21 -5.73 -8.49
N ASP A 209 31.09 -5.04 -8.44
CA ASP A 209 30.51 -4.30 -9.56
C ASP A 209 31.17 -2.92 -9.77
N HIS A 210 31.64 -2.32 -8.68
CA HIS A 210 32.25 -0.98 -8.60
C HIS A 210 33.60 -1.01 -7.86
N PRO A 211 34.63 -1.68 -8.39
CA PRO A 211 35.94 -1.80 -7.75
C PRO A 211 36.71 -0.46 -7.62
N GLU A 212 36.25 0.59 -8.30
CA GLU A 212 36.77 1.95 -8.20
C GLU A 212 36.39 2.67 -6.91
N MET A 213 35.30 2.24 -6.24
CA MET A 213 34.78 2.89 -5.04
C MET A 213 35.63 2.58 -3.80
N THR A 214 35.76 3.59 -2.95
CA THR A 214 36.35 3.48 -1.61
C THR A 214 35.38 2.82 -0.63
N GLU A 215 35.88 2.37 0.52
CA GLU A 215 35.02 1.79 1.57
C GLU A 215 33.92 2.76 2.04
N ILE A 216 34.23 4.06 2.11
CA ILE A 216 33.29 5.09 2.52
C ILE A 216 32.19 5.24 1.47
N GLU A 217 32.56 5.35 0.19
CA GLU A 217 31.60 5.45 -0.92
C GLU A 217 30.70 4.20 -1.01
N LEU A 218 31.27 3.00 -0.80
CA LEU A 218 30.48 1.76 -0.75
C LEU A 218 29.49 1.72 0.41
N ARG A 219 29.87 2.25 1.57
CA ARG A 219 28.99 2.33 2.74
C ARG A 219 27.84 3.30 2.51
N GLU A 220 28.15 4.51 2.04
CA GLU A 220 27.16 5.54 1.71
C GLU A 220 26.18 5.03 0.64
N TYR A 221 26.70 4.41 -0.42
CA TYR A 221 25.86 3.79 -1.46
C TYR A 221 24.90 2.76 -0.87
N CYS A 222 25.39 1.84 -0.03
CA CYS A 222 24.55 0.79 0.56
C CYS A 222 23.51 1.32 1.56
N GLU A 223 23.84 2.36 2.34
CA GLU A 223 22.88 3.02 3.24
C GLU A 223 21.75 3.72 2.46
N ASN A 224 22.13 4.44 1.39
CA ASN A 224 21.16 5.11 0.51
C ASN A 224 20.33 4.11 -0.30
N LEU A 225 20.94 3.02 -0.78
CA LEU A 225 20.24 1.93 -1.46
C LEU A 225 19.23 1.24 -0.54
N GLY A 226 19.61 0.96 0.71
CA GLY A 226 18.69 0.41 1.70
C GLY A 226 17.51 1.32 1.98
N SER A 227 17.74 2.64 2.07
CA SER A 227 16.69 3.65 2.22
C SER A 227 15.77 3.72 1.00
N ALA A 228 16.34 3.63 -0.21
CA ALA A 228 15.56 3.58 -1.45
C ALA A 228 14.71 2.31 -1.49
N ASN A 229 15.29 1.13 -1.27
CA ASN A 229 14.58 -0.14 -1.20
C ASN A 229 13.39 -0.09 -0.24
N SER A 230 13.59 0.44 0.97
CA SER A 230 12.53 0.65 1.96
C SER A 230 11.39 1.55 1.44
N ALA A 231 11.71 2.66 0.78
CA ALA A 231 10.72 3.56 0.19
C ALA A 231 9.90 2.90 -0.94
N PHE A 232 10.55 2.09 -1.77
CA PHE A 232 9.89 1.38 -2.86
C PHE A 232 9.07 0.19 -2.37
N ASN A 233 9.53 -0.57 -1.37
CA ASN A 233 8.76 -1.65 -0.76
C ASN A 233 7.46 -1.12 -0.11
N ASP A 234 7.53 0.00 0.62
CA ASP A 234 6.34 0.66 1.18
C ASP A 234 5.35 1.07 0.07
N SER A 235 5.85 1.68 -1.00
CA SER A 235 5.02 2.12 -2.13
C SER A 235 4.39 0.95 -2.89
N GLN A 236 5.16 -0.12 -3.12
CA GLN A 236 4.69 -1.36 -3.75
C GLN A 236 3.58 -2.00 -2.92
N ASN A 237 3.80 -2.19 -1.61
CA ASN A 237 2.81 -2.79 -0.72
C ASN A 237 1.51 -1.97 -0.69
N ARG A 238 1.60 -0.64 -0.65
CA ARG A 238 0.44 0.25 -0.69
C ARG A 238 -0.31 0.15 -2.02
N LEU A 239 0.39 0.08 -3.16
CA LEU A 239 -0.23 -0.11 -4.47
C LEU A 239 -0.91 -1.47 -4.60
N ASP A 240 -0.29 -2.51 -4.07
CA ASP A 240 -0.81 -3.87 -4.14
C ASP A 240 -2.12 -4.01 -3.34
N ILE A 241 -2.13 -3.49 -2.10
CA ILE A 241 -3.34 -3.40 -1.26
C ILE A 241 -4.42 -2.54 -1.94
N LEU A 242 -4.02 -1.41 -2.53
CA LEU A 242 -4.93 -0.51 -3.23
C LEU A 242 -5.60 -1.20 -4.43
N GLY A 243 -4.80 -1.93 -5.22
CA GLY A 243 -5.26 -2.69 -6.38
C GLY A 243 -6.26 -3.76 -5.98
N MET A 244 -5.94 -4.59 -4.98
CA MET A 244 -6.85 -5.59 -4.43
C MET A 244 -8.18 -4.95 -3.97
N PHE A 245 -8.12 -3.88 -3.16
CA PHE A 245 -9.32 -3.20 -2.68
C PHE A 245 -10.16 -2.65 -3.84
N GLY A 246 -9.52 -1.97 -4.81
CA GLY A 246 -10.22 -1.40 -5.95
C GLY A 246 -10.92 -2.47 -6.78
N TRP A 247 -10.24 -3.59 -7.04
CA TRP A 247 -10.78 -4.73 -7.77
C TRP A 247 -12.03 -5.31 -7.10
N VAL A 248 -11.93 -5.64 -5.81
CA VAL A 248 -12.98 -6.31 -5.05
C VAL A 248 -14.17 -5.38 -4.78
N GLU A 249 -13.92 -4.17 -4.27
CA GLU A 249 -14.99 -3.28 -3.82
C GLU A 249 -15.79 -2.69 -4.98
N SER A 250 -15.17 -2.46 -6.14
CA SER A 250 -15.89 -2.00 -7.32
C SER A 250 -16.92 -3.04 -7.79
N GLN A 251 -16.52 -4.30 -7.92
CA GLN A 251 -17.41 -5.39 -8.30
C GLN A 251 -18.51 -5.62 -7.28
N LYS A 252 -18.17 -5.70 -5.98
CA LYS A 252 -19.15 -5.81 -4.89
C LYS A 252 -20.16 -4.67 -4.93
N THR A 253 -19.71 -3.44 -5.15
CA THR A 253 -20.59 -2.28 -5.21
C THR A 253 -21.57 -2.36 -6.38
N GLY A 254 -21.11 -2.77 -7.57
CA GLY A 254 -21.98 -2.97 -8.72
C GLY A 254 -23.07 -4.01 -8.46
N TRP A 255 -22.66 -5.15 -7.88
CA TRP A 255 -23.58 -6.22 -7.51
C TRP A 255 -24.64 -5.76 -6.49
N LEU A 256 -24.18 -5.14 -5.40
CA LEU A 256 -25.06 -4.63 -4.33
C LEU A 256 -26.02 -3.55 -4.83
N GLU A 257 -25.56 -2.64 -5.70
CA GLU A 257 -26.41 -1.58 -6.24
C GLU A 257 -27.57 -2.16 -7.08
N ALA A 258 -27.28 -3.12 -7.97
CA ALA A 258 -28.29 -3.84 -8.72
C ALA A 258 -29.28 -4.57 -7.78
N GLY A 259 -28.78 -5.27 -6.76
CA GLY A 259 -29.61 -5.97 -5.78
C GLY A 259 -30.53 -5.05 -4.99
N LEU A 260 -29.99 -3.94 -4.47
CA LEU A 260 -30.76 -2.93 -3.73
C LEU A 260 -31.84 -2.28 -4.60
N PHE A 261 -31.55 -2.01 -5.87
CA PHE A 261 -32.57 -1.48 -6.78
C PHE A 261 -33.67 -2.51 -7.07
N ALA A 262 -33.32 -3.78 -7.29
CA ALA A 262 -34.30 -4.83 -7.46
C ALA A 262 -35.21 -4.93 -6.22
N ALA A 263 -34.63 -4.98 -5.03
CA ALA A 263 -35.37 -5.02 -3.77
C ALA A 263 -36.32 -3.83 -3.60
N ALA A 264 -35.83 -2.61 -3.82
CA ALA A 264 -36.63 -1.40 -3.71
C ALA A 264 -37.79 -1.36 -4.74
N THR A 265 -37.59 -1.91 -5.94
CA THR A 265 -38.62 -1.89 -7.00
C THR A 265 -39.64 -3.02 -6.90
N LEU A 266 -39.30 -4.12 -6.23
CA LEU A 266 -40.08 -5.36 -6.25
C LEU A 266 -40.56 -5.78 -4.88
N THR A 267 -40.34 -4.94 -3.85
CA THR A 267 -40.65 -5.27 -2.45
C THR A 267 -40.07 -6.61 -2.01
N LEU A 268 -38.95 -7.02 -2.61
CA LEU A 268 -38.25 -8.23 -2.22
C LEU A 268 -37.55 -7.95 -0.89
N ALA A 269 -37.77 -8.81 0.09
CA ALA A 269 -36.92 -8.86 1.27
C ALA A 269 -35.55 -9.32 0.81
N ILE A 270 -34.50 -8.53 1.10
CA ILE A 270 -33.14 -9.02 1.02
C ILE A 270 -32.89 -9.69 2.37
N ASP A 271 -32.99 -11.03 2.39
CA ASP A 271 -32.45 -11.81 3.49
C ASP A 271 -30.94 -11.91 3.27
N VAL A 272 -30.18 -11.31 4.18
CA VAL A 272 -28.73 -11.46 4.24
C VAL A 272 -28.46 -12.57 5.24
N ASP A 273 -27.84 -13.65 4.79
CA ASP A 273 -27.46 -14.72 5.70
C ASP A 273 -26.56 -14.15 6.79
N TRP A 274 -26.98 -14.37 8.03
CA TRP A 274 -26.34 -13.89 9.25
C TRP A 274 -24.90 -14.37 9.43
N VAL A 275 -24.51 -15.42 8.70
CA VAL A 275 -23.17 -16.01 8.65
C VAL A 275 -22.79 -16.01 7.17
N THR A 276 -21.74 -15.29 6.80
CA THR A 276 -21.12 -15.49 5.50
C THR A 276 -20.43 -16.84 5.53
N VAL A 277 -20.73 -17.70 4.57
CA VAL A 277 -20.10 -19.02 4.47
C VAL A 277 -18.59 -18.91 4.60
N GLY A 278 -18.01 -19.55 5.63
CA GLY A 278 -16.59 -19.49 5.93
C GLY A 278 -16.12 -18.41 6.94
N ASP A 279 -17.02 -17.79 7.71
CA ASP A 279 -16.64 -16.93 8.83
C ASP A 279 -16.18 -17.79 10.03
N ASP A 280 -14.87 -17.98 10.15
CA ASP A 280 -14.20 -18.71 11.23
C ASP A 280 -14.30 -18.04 12.62
N SER A 281 -15.01 -16.90 12.70
CA SER A 281 -15.24 -16.13 13.92
C SER A 281 -16.64 -16.27 14.52
N VAL A 282 -17.45 -17.23 14.06
CA VAL A 282 -18.76 -17.54 14.66
C VAL A 282 -18.66 -18.65 15.72
N CYS A 283 -19.62 -18.74 16.64
CA CYS A 283 -19.59 -19.83 17.62
C CYS A 283 -19.91 -21.16 16.95
N GLU A 284 -19.45 -22.27 17.54
CA GLU A 284 -19.61 -23.63 17.00
C GLU A 284 -21.06 -23.98 16.63
N TYR A 285 -22.04 -23.46 17.39
CA TYR A 285 -23.46 -23.65 17.09
C TYR A 285 -23.93 -22.91 15.81
N CYS A 286 -23.37 -21.73 15.54
CA CYS A 286 -23.69 -20.97 14.32
C CYS A 286 -23.09 -21.68 13.09
N GLN A 287 -21.86 -22.16 13.22
CA GLN A 287 -21.16 -22.92 12.19
C GLN A 287 -21.88 -24.26 11.91
N ASP A 288 -22.26 -25.00 12.95
CA ASP A 288 -22.98 -26.26 12.79
C ASP A 288 -24.37 -26.06 12.18
N ASN A 289 -25.01 -24.92 12.47
CA ASN A 289 -26.26 -24.58 11.81
C ASN A 289 -26.10 -24.16 10.35
N GLU A 290 -25.00 -23.51 9.99
CA GLU A 290 -24.64 -23.23 8.60
C GLU A 290 -24.41 -24.55 7.84
N ASP A 291 -23.67 -25.48 8.46
CA ASP A 291 -23.24 -26.73 7.82
C ASP A 291 -24.36 -27.77 7.73
N ASN A 292 -25.26 -27.86 8.72
CA ASN A 292 -26.08 -29.06 8.95
C ASN A 292 -27.58 -28.85 9.24
N ASN A 293 -28.10 -27.61 9.32
CA ASN A 293 -29.45 -27.41 9.89
C ASN A 293 -30.62 -27.63 8.92
N PRO A 294 -31.74 -28.27 9.35
CA PRO A 294 -32.99 -28.32 8.57
C PRO A 294 -33.82 -27.02 8.54
N TRP A 295 -33.47 -26.00 9.34
CA TRP A 295 -34.23 -24.76 9.45
C TRP A 295 -33.67 -23.67 8.52
N SER A 296 -34.54 -22.87 7.90
CA SER A 296 -34.10 -21.65 7.24
C SER A 296 -33.58 -20.64 8.27
N ILE A 297 -32.62 -19.80 7.87
CA ILE A 297 -31.99 -18.78 8.73
C ILE A 297 -33.00 -17.85 9.42
N THR A 298 -34.14 -17.61 8.78
CA THR A 298 -35.28 -16.83 9.30
C THR A 298 -36.14 -17.54 10.35
N ASN A 299 -35.95 -18.84 10.57
CA ASN A 299 -36.78 -19.70 11.43
C ASN A 299 -35.96 -20.48 12.47
N ILE A 300 -34.79 -19.98 12.87
CA ILE A 300 -34.02 -20.60 13.95
C ILE A 300 -34.82 -20.48 15.26
N PRO A 301 -35.17 -21.60 15.94
CA PRO A 301 -36.06 -21.58 17.09
C PRO A 301 -35.49 -20.93 18.35
N GLU A 302 -34.19 -20.62 18.40
CA GLU A 302 -33.51 -20.12 19.61
C GLU A 302 -32.84 -18.75 19.36
N GLU A 303 -33.03 -17.81 20.29
CA GLU A 303 -32.33 -16.53 20.28
C GLU A 303 -30.88 -16.70 20.73
N HIS A 304 -29.92 -16.48 19.82
CA HIS A 304 -28.50 -16.45 20.15
C HIS A 304 -28.07 -15.02 20.51
N TYR A 305 -27.74 -14.79 21.79
CA TYR A 305 -27.11 -13.56 22.27
C TYR A 305 -25.68 -13.88 22.73
N GLY A 306 -24.68 -13.19 22.16
CA GLY A 306 -23.32 -13.23 22.72
C GLY A 306 -22.16 -13.50 21.75
N GLY A 307 -22.35 -13.40 20.44
CA GLY A 307 -21.28 -13.30 19.44
C GLY A 307 -21.72 -12.30 18.37
N ARG A 308 -21.00 -12.16 17.24
CA ARG A 308 -21.44 -11.37 16.07
C ARG A 308 -22.80 -11.82 15.46
N CYS A 309 -23.52 -12.71 16.13
CA CYS A 309 -24.81 -13.32 15.84
C CYS A 309 -26.02 -12.35 15.75
N LYS A 310 -25.88 -11.03 15.96
CA LYS A 310 -26.96 -10.05 15.76
C LYS A 310 -26.43 -8.74 15.16
N LEU A 311 -26.86 -8.42 13.94
CA LEU A 311 -27.01 -7.04 13.49
C LEU A 311 -28.43 -6.86 12.95
N VAL A 312 -29.30 -6.33 13.80
CA VAL A 312 -30.61 -5.82 13.36
C VAL A 312 -30.33 -4.56 12.56
N VAL A 313 -30.36 -4.64 11.23
CA VAL A 313 -30.54 -3.45 10.40
C VAL A 313 -32.04 -3.14 10.44
N ALA A 314 -32.38 -2.17 11.30
CA ALA A 314 -33.75 -1.75 11.56
C ALA A 314 -34.49 -1.44 10.26
N GLY A 315 -35.70 -1.99 10.16
CA GLY A 315 -36.65 -1.71 9.11
C GLY A 315 -36.95 -0.22 9.00
N VAL A 316 -36.89 0.28 7.77
CA VAL A 316 -37.55 1.53 7.42
C VAL A 316 -38.91 1.16 6.88
N GLU A 317 -39.91 1.15 7.77
CA GLU A 317 -41.31 1.28 7.37
C GLU A 317 -41.51 2.73 6.92
N PHE A 318 -41.83 2.93 5.64
CA PHE A 318 -42.39 4.19 5.17
C PHE A 318 -43.91 4.09 5.31
N ASP A 319 -44.44 4.61 6.41
CA ASP A 319 -45.84 5.05 6.46
C ASP A 319 -45.95 6.41 5.74
N ALA A 320 -47.09 6.59 5.05
CA ALA A 320 -47.42 7.75 4.24
C ALA A 320 -47.41 9.10 4.98
#